data_AF-K2ETY3-F1
#
_entry.id   AF-K2ETY3-F1
#
_cell.length_a   1.000
_cell.length_b   1.000
_cell.length_c   1.000
_cell.angle_alpha   90.00
_cell.angle_beta   90.00
_cell.angle_gamma   90.00
#
_symmetry.space_group_name_H-M   'P 1'
#
loop_
_entity.id
_entity.type
_entity.pdbx_description
1 polymer ?
#
loop_
_entity_poly.entity_id
_entity_poly.type
_entity_poly.pdbx_seq_one_letter_code
_entity_poly.pdbx_strand_id
1 'polypeptide(L)' 'MAFTGYWEARLIEVKQAGKIRRYITLLMDPKTYPLIGLAKLYAQRWEIKMCYREIKSDLQEGKHLRSTQPDLVYQEL' A
#
# COMPACT_ATOMS: atom_id res chain seq x y z
N MET A 1 19.30 31.33 -1.25
CA MET A 1 18.23 30.75 -2.07
C MET A 1 17.32 29.98 -1.13
N ALA A 2 16.18 30.56 -0.74
CA ALA A 2 15.30 29.97 0.26
C ALA A 2 14.37 28.96 -0.43
N PHE A 3 14.47 27.67 -0.10
CA PHE A 3 13.48 26.68 -0.48
C PHE A 3 12.26 26.83 0.44
N THR A 4 11.40 27.80 0.18
CA THR A 4 10.04 27.79 0.71
C THR A 4 9.18 26.94 -0.23
N GLY A 5 9.37 25.63 -0.19
CA GLY A 5 8.68 24.69 -1.06
C GLY A 5 7.47 24.08 -0.38
N TYR A 6 6.33 24.76 -0.39
CA TYR A 6 5.06 24.10 -0.09
C TYR A 6 4.62 23.31 -1.33
N TRP A 7 4.07 22.13 -1.12
CA TRP A 7 3.46 21.31 -2.17
C TRP A 7 1.98 21.09 -1.85
N GLU A 8 1.15 21.17 -2.87
CA GLU A 8 -0.30 20.95 -2.73
C GLU A 8 -0.64 19.49 -2.98
N ALA A 9 -1.62 19.00 -2.22
CA ALA A 9 -2.16 17.67 -2.39
C ALA A 9 -3.62 17.64 -2.00
N ARG A 10 -4.34 16.67 -2.56
CA ARG A 10 -5.74 16.44 -2.26
C ARG A 10 -5.88 15.40 -1.16
N LEU A 11 -6.53 15.79 -0.07
CA LEU A 11 -7.04 14.85 0.92
C LEU A 11 -8.39 14.32 0.45
N ILE A 12 -8.55 12.99 0.49
CA ILE A 12 -9.82 12.32 0.27
C ILE A 12 -10.24 11.56 1.53
N GLU A 13 -11.53 11.67 1.88
CA GLU A 13 -12.11 10.97 3.01
C GLU A 13 -13.27 10.09 2.54
N VAL A 14 -13.27 8.82 2.95
CA VAL A 14 -14.27 7.85 2.53
C VAL A 14 -14.63 6.93 3.69
N LYS A 15 -15.92 6.63 3.86
CA LYS A 15 -16.39 5.62 4.81
C LYS A 15 -16.23 4.23 4.16
N GLN A 16 -15.32 3.42 4.69
CA GLN A 16 -15.07 2.04 4.25
C GLN A 16 -15.19 1.09 5.44
N ALA A 17 -16.03 0.06 5.32
CA ALA A 17 -16.29 -0.93 6.37
C ALA A 17 -16.60 -0.30 7.74
N GLY A 18 -17.48 0.71 7.75
CA GLY A 18 -17.90 1.41 8.98
C GLY A 18 -16.88 2.41 9.55
N LYS A 19 -15.66 2.47 9.01
CA LYS A 19 -14.60 3.39 9.46
C LYS A 19 -14.35 4.50 8.43
N ILE A 20 -14.07 5.71 8.90
CA ILE A 20 -13.60 6.80 8.03
C ILE A 20 -12.12 6.54 7.73
N ARG A 21 -11.77 6.52 6.45
CA ARG A 21 -10.40 6.39 5.98
C ARG A 21 -10.00 7.64 5.19
N ARG A 22 -8.76 8.06 5.38
CA ARG A 22 -8.18 9.25 4.76
C ARG A 22 -7.02 8.84 3.86
N TYR A 23 -6.98 9.38 2.65
CA TYR A 23 -5.87 9.19 1.72
C TYR A 23 -5.44 10.52 1.13
N ILE A 24 -4.14 10.65 0.85
CA ILE A 24 -3.57 11.84 0.20
C ILE A 24 -3.15 11.45 -1.21
N THR A 25 -3.56 12.24 -2.20
CA THR A 25 -3.24 12.01 -3.61
C THR A 25 -2.87 13.32 -4.30
N LEU A 26 -2.06 13.22 -5.36
CA LEU A 26 -1.75 14.33 -6.26
C LEU A 26 -2.80 14.48 -7.38
N LEU A 27 -3.82 13.61 -7.40
CA LEU A 27 -4.90 13.62 -8.38
C LEU A 27 -5.95 14.68 -8.00
N MET A 28 -5.71 15.91 -8.45
CA MET A 28 -6.43 17.09 -7.99
C MET A 28 -7.86 17.20 -8.52
N ASP A 29 -8.14 16.78 -9.77
CA ASP A 29 -9.48 16.95 -10.35
C ASP A 29 -10.50 15.90 -9.85
N PRO A 30 -11.54 16.30 -9.09
CA PRO A 30 -12.58 15.38 -8.64
C PRO A 30 -13.47 14.83 -9.75
N LYS A 31 -13.57 15.51 -10.91
CA LYS A 31 -14.41 15.05 -12.03
C LYS A 31 -13.72 13.92 -12.78
N THR A 32 -12.44 14.08 -13.14
CA THR A 32 -11.63 13.02 -13.74
C THR A 32 -11.29 11.92 -12.73
N TYR A 33 -11.01 12.26 -11.47
CA TYR A 33 -10.62 11.32 -10.42
C TYR A 33 -11.64 11.30 -9.27
N PRO A 34 -12.75 10.55 -9.43
CA PRO A 34 -13.81 10.48 -8.43
C PRO A 34 -13.35 9.75 -7.17
N LEU A 35 -13.87 10.22 -6.02
CA LEU A 35 -13.56 9.71 -4.69
C LEU A 35 -13.64 8.18 -4.58
N ILE A 36 -14.74 7.60 -5.08
CA ILE A 36 -15.00 6.16 -4.99
C ILE A 36 -13.99 5.36 -5.81
N GLY A 37 -13.61 5.85 -6.99
CA GLY A 37 -12.60 5.22 -7.83
C GLY A 37 -11.23 5.18 -7.15
N LEU A 38 -10.80 6.31 -6.60
CA LEU A 38 -9.56 6.40 -5.82
C LEU A 38 -9.60 5.48 -4.60
N ALA A 39 -10.70 5.50 -3.85
CA ALA A 39 -10.86 4.64 -2.67
C ALA A 39 -10.76 3.13 -3.00
N LYS A 40 -11.23 2.71 -4.18
CA LYS A 40 -11.06 1.33 -4.67
C LYS A 40 -9.61 1.02 -5.01
N LEU A 41 -8.90 1.92 -5.69
CA LEU A 41 -7.47 1.75 -5.98
C LEU A 41 -6.63 1.63 -4.70
N TYR A 42 -6.92 2.44 -3.68
CA TYR A 42 -6.27 2.32 -2.38
C TYR A 42 -6.60 0.99 -1.67
N ALA A 43 -7.80 0.45 -1.87
CA ALA A 43 -8.17 -0.87 -1.36
C ALA A 43 -7.41 -2.00 -2.09
N GLN A 44 -7.32 -1.94 -3.43
CA GLN A 44 -6.54 -2.89 -4.24
C GLN A 44 -5.05 -2.88 -3.88
N ARG A 45 -4.47 -1.71 -3.58
CA ARG A 45 -3.10 -1.63 -3.07
C ARG A 45 -2.90 -2.47 -1.79
N TRP A 46 -3.94 -2.65 -0.98
CA TRP A 46 -3.86 -3.51 0.21
C TRP A 46 -3.79 -5.00 -0.14
N GLU A 47 -4.33 -5.43 -1.29
CA GLU A 47 -4.24 -6.83 -1.76
C GLU A 47 -2.78 -7.24 -1.96
N ILE A 48 -1.93 -6.35 -2.46
CA ILE A 48 -0.48 -6.59 -2.56
C ILE A 48 0.11 -6.91 -1.17
N LYS A 49 -0.33 -6.19 -0.13
CA LYS A 49 0.14 -6.46 1.24
C LYS A 49 -0.30 -7.84 1.73
N MET A 50 -1.48 -8.30 1.32
CA MET A 50 -1.96 -9.64 1.64
C MET A 50 -1.12 -10.71 0.93
N CYS A 51 -0.82 -10.53 -0.34
CA CYS A 51 0.09 -11.43 -1.09
C CYS A 51 1.47 -11.52 -0.43
N TYR A 52 2.04 -10.40 0.04
CA TYR A 52 3.30 -10.45 0.79
C TYR A 52 3.21 -11.22 2.11
N ARG A 53 2.08 -11.14 2.81
CA ARG A 53 1.85 -11.94 4.03
C ARG A 53 1.77 -13.42 3.68
N GLU A 54 1.05 -13.74 2.60
CA GLU A 54 0.89 -15.11 2.14
C GLU A 54 2.25 -15.74 1.83
N ILE A 55 3.12 -15.04 1.08
CA ILE A 55 4.46 -15.51 0.76
C ILE A 55 5.36 -15.63 1.99
N LYS A 56 5.38 -14.61 2.86
CA LYS A 56 6.36 -14.54 3.95
C LYS A 56 5.96 -15.30 5.21
N SER A 57 4.67 -15.56 5.40
CA SER A 57 4.15 -16.17 6.62
C SER A 57 3.41 -17.45 6.29
N ASP A 58 2.39 -17.38 5.42
CA ASP A 58 1.46 -18.50 5.27
C ASP A 58 2.13 -19.68 4.53
N LEU A 59 2.86 -19.42 3.43
CA LEU A 59 3.65 -20.43 2.72
C LEU A 59 4.84 -20.96 3.53
N GLN A 60 5.42 -20.14 4.41
CA GLN A 60 6.51 -20.54 5.28
C GLN A 60 6.01 -21.18 6.59
N GLU A 61 4.70 -21.35 6.77
CA GLU A 61 4.09 -21.83 8.03
C GLU A 61 4.55 -21.02 9.26
N GLY A 62 4.86 -19.73 9.07
CA GLY A 62 5.42 -18.84 10.09
C GLY A 62 6.87 -19.12 10.50
N LYS A 63 7.57 -20.02 9.79
CA LYS A 63 9.00 -20.30 10.01
C LYS A 63 9.85 -19.20 9.39
N HIS A 64 10.99 -18.93 10.01
CA HIS A 64 11.97 -18.01 9.45
C HIS A 64 12.92 -18.76 8.53
N LEU A 65 13.44 -18.04 7.53
CA LEU A 65 14.55 -18.50 6.68
C LEU A 65 15.75 -18.91 7.56
N ARG A 66 16.30 -20.09 7.30
CA ARG A 66 17.36 -20.69 8.14
C ARG A 66 18.74 -20.28 7.67
N SER A 67 18.92 -20.11 6.36
CA SER A 67 20.19 -19.70 5.79
C SER A 67 20.43 -18.21 5.91
N THR A 68 21.70 -17.84 6.09
CA THR A 68 22.20 -16.45 6.05
C THR A 68 22.99 -16.15 4.76
N GLN A 69 23.19 -17.15 3.90
CA GLN A 69 23.86 -16.98 2.60
C GLN A 69 22.81 -16.71 1.50
N PRO A 70 22.98 -15.65 0.67
CA PRO A 70 21.97 -15.26 -0.33
C PRO A 70 21.51 -16.39 -1.25
N ASP A 71 22.45 -17.18 -1.78
CA ASP A 71 22.15 -18.27 -2.72
C ASP A 71 21.28 -19.36 -2.09
N LEU A 72 21.52 -19.65 -0.81
CA LEU A 72 20.77 -20.65 -0.06
C LEU A 72 19.41 -20.12 0.42
N VAL A 73 19.29 -18.80 0.65
CA VAL A 73 17.99 -18.16 0.95
C VAL A 73 17.02 -18.31 -0.22
N TYR A 74 17.49 -18.16 -1.46
CA TYR A 74 16.63 -18.33 -2.65
C TYR A 74 16.09 -19.76 -2.83
N GLN A 75 16.73 -20.78 -2.26
CA GLN A 75 16.23 -22.17 -2.28
C GLN A 75 15.10 -22.41 -1.27
N GLU A 76 14.95 -21.53 -0.27
CA GLU A 76 13.94 -21.61 0.78
C GLU A 76 12.66 -20.81 0.45
N LEU A 77 12.65 -20.09 -0.68
CA LEU A 77 11.52 -19.29 -1.21
C LEU A 77 10.75 -20.07 -2.28
#